data_AF-A0A9D1ESF7-F1
#
_entry.id   AF-A0A9D1ESF7-F1
#
_cell.length_a   1.000
_cell.length_b   1.000
_cell.length_c   1.000
_cell.angle_alpha   90.00
_cell.angle_beta   90.00
_cell.angle_gamma   90.00
#
_symmetry.space_group_name_H-M   'P 1'
#
loop_
_entity.id
_entity.type
_entity.pdbx_description
1 polymer ?
#
loop_
_entity_poly.entity_id
_entity_poly.type
_entity_poly.pdbx_seq_one_letter_code
_entity_poly.pdbx_strand_id
1 'polypeptide(L)' 'MLFRKRKRENTESFDRTRKAPAVRASICTGERVAGFVDLETGNFEEAEYIGSDAQLQDFMKRYGIREDELKKIY' A
#
# COMPACT_ATOMS: atom_id res chain seq x y z
N MET A 1 -18.86 5.72 -26.84
CA MET A 1 -17.54 6.12 -26.30
C MET A 1 -17.72 6.55 -24.85
N LEU A 2 -17.42 5.70 -23.86
CA LEU A 2 -17.56 6.06 -22.45
C LEU A 2 -16.17 6.31 -21.85
N PHE A 3 -15.69 7.54 -22.01
CA PHE A 3 -14.53 8.03 -21.28
C PHE A 3 -14.91 8.18 -19.81
N ARG A 4 -14.85 7.06 -19.08
CA ARG A 4 -14.92 7.02 -17.62
C ARG A 4 -13.70 7.78 -17.12
N LYS A 5 -13.90 9.08 -16.83
CA LYS A 5 -12.93 9.92 -16.11
C LYS A 5 -12.54 9.15 -14.86
N ARG A 6 -11.41 8.45 -14.90
CA ARG A 6 -10.78 7.91 -13.69
C ARG A 6 -10.54 9.13 -12.84
N LYS A 7 -11.26 9.21 -11.73
CA LYS A 7 -11.07 10.18 -10.68
C LYS A 7 -9.58 10.12 -10.36
N ARG A 8 -8.80 11.05 -10.90
CA ARG A 8 -7.44 11.34 -10.43
C ARG A 8 -7.66 12.04 -9.09
N GLU A 9 -8.13 11.27 -8.12
CA GLU A 9 -7.85 11.56 -6.73
C GLU A 9 -6.33 11.63 -6.65
N ASN A 10 -5.81 12.57 -5.87
CA ASN A 10 -4.41 12.96 -5.82
C ASN A 10 -3.58 11.79 -5.26
N THR A 11 -3.44 10.73 -6.06
CA THR A 11 -2.82 9.48 -5.65
C THR A 11 -1.34 9.62 -5.88
N GLU A 12 -0.60 9.61 -4.78
CA GLU A 12 0.84 9.36 -4.78
C GLU A 12 1.12 8.18 -5.73
N SER A 13 2.03 8.40 -6.68
CA SER A 13 2.27 7.45 -7.75
C SER A 13 3.45 6.56 -7.37
N PHE A 14 3.23 5.26 -7.32
CA PHE A 14 4.28 4.25 -7.18
C PHE A 14 4.36 3.37 -8.44
N ASP A 15 5.52 2.78 -8.68
CA ASP A 15 5.71 1.88 -9.81
C ASP A 15 5.02 0.53 -9.55
N ARG A 16 3.79 0.38 -10.06
CA ARG A 16 2.98 -0.85 -9.90
C ARG A 16 3.55 -2.07 -10.64
N THR A 17 4.53 -1.88 -11.53
CA THR A 17 5.15 -2.99 -12.26
C THR A 17 6.32 -3.58 -11.50
N ARG A 18 7.00 -2.76 -10.70
CA ARG A 18 8.17 -3.16 -9.90
C ARG A 18 7.85 -3.30 -8.41
N LYS A 19 6.80 -2.64 -7.91
CA LYS A 19 6.46 -2.60 -6.49
C LYS A 19 5.04 -3.07 -6.25
N ALA A 20 4.85 -3.90 -5.22
CA ALA A 20 3.54 -4.32 -4.74
C ALA A 20 3.27 -3.74 -3.34
N PRO A 21 2.08 -3.17 -3.09
CA PRO A 21 1.76 -2.63 -1.77
C PRO A 21 1.68 -3.75 -0.73
N ALA A 22 2.27 -3.52 0.43
CA ALA A 22 2.26 -4.47 1.52
C ALA A 22 2.14 -3.78 2.88
N VAL A 23 1.63 -4.52 3.86
CA VAL A 23 1.63 -4.12 5.28
C VAL A 23 2.38 -5.17 6.07
N ARG A 24 3.43 -4.75 6.76
CA ARG A 24 4.20 -5.56 7.70
C ARG A 24 3.59 -5.44 9.09
N ALA A 25 3.31 -6.55 9.74
CA ALA A 25 2.77 -6.57 11.10
C ALA A 25 3.72 -7.30 12.05
N SER A 26 4.21 -6.61 13.08
CA SER A 26 5.01 -7.22 14.14
C SER A 26 4.13 -8.11 15.01
N ILE A 27 4.50 -9.39 15.09
CA ILE A 27 3.77 -10.40 15.88
C ILE A 27 3.87 -10.11 17.38
N CYS A 28 4.97 -9.50 17.83
CA CYS A 28 5.26 -9.26 19.24
C CYS A 28 4.61 -7.98 19.80
N THR A 29 4.54 -6.92 18.99
CA THR A 29 4.10 -5.58 19.44
C THR A 29 2.77 -5.15 18.83
N GLY A 30 2.30 -5.83 17.78
CA GLY A 30 1.12 -5.44 17.02
C GLY A 30 1.32 -4.21 16.14
N GLU A 31 2.54 -3.67 16.07
CA GLU A 31 2.89 -2.55 15.21
C GLU A 31 2.74 -2.94 13.75
N ARG A 32 2.07 -2.09 12.96
CA ARG A 32 1.93 -2.29 11.53
C ARG A 32 2.62 -1.16 10.78
N VAL A 33 3.29 -1.50 9.69
CA VAL A 33 3.93 -0.54 8.78
C VAL A 33 3.45 -0.83 7.37
N ALA A 34 2.85 0.16 6.72
CA ALA A 34 2.51 0.11 5.31
C ALA A 34 3.73 0.50 4.48
N GLY A 35 3.87 -0.15 3.33
CA GLY A 35 5.02 0.01 2.48
C GLY A 35 4.83 -0.69 1.15
N PHE A 36 5.95 -0.93 0.49
CA PHE A 36 5.99 -1.56 -0.82
C PHE A 36 7.04 -2.65 -0.84
N VAL A 37 6.69 -3.80 -1.40
CA VAL A 37 7.65 -4.86 -1.69
C VAL A 37 8.13 -4.67 -3.12
N ASP A 38 9.43 -4.48 -3.29
CA ASP A 38 10.06 -4.54 -4.60
C ASP A 38 10.02 -5.98 -5.12
N LEU A 39 9.42 -6.18 -6.29
CA LEU A 39 9.15 -7.48 -6.90
C LEU A 39 10.40 -8.11 -7.53
N GLU A 40 11.46 -7.32 -7.78
CA GLU A 40 12.72 -7.78 -8.35
C GLU A 40 13.67 -8.30 -7.27
N THR A 41 13.76 -7.56 -6.17
CA THR A 41 14.67 -7.84 -5.06
C THR A 41 14.01 -8.52 -3.86
N GLY A 42 12.68 -8.44 -3.74
CA GLY A 42 11.93 -8.92 -2.58
C GLY A 42 12.01 -8.01 -1.35
N ASN A 43 12.68 -6.86 -1.45
CA ASN A 43 12.89 -5.96 -0.32
C ASN A 43 11.60 -5.21 0.03
N PHE A 44 11.32 -5.09 1.32
CA PHE A 44 10.23 -4.27 1.84
C PHE A 44 10.73 -2.85 2.14
N GLU A 45 10.17 -1.88 1.42
CA GLU A 45 10.36 -0.44 1.66
C GLU A 45 9.25 0.09 2.55
N GLU A 46 9.62 0.55 3.73
CA GLU A 46 8.71 1.16 4.71
C GLU A 46 8.27 2.56 4.22
N ALA A 47 6.95 2.79 4.16
CA ALA A 47 6.40 4.07 3.72
C ALA A 47 5.72 4.83 4.87
N GLU A 48 4.87 4.15 5.65
CA GLU A 48 4.08 4.81 6.69
C GLU A 48 3.76 3.88 7.86
N TYR A 49 3.83 4.40 9.08
CA TYR A 49 3.41 3.67 10.28
C TYR A 49 1.87 3.64 10.39
N ILE A 50 1.32 2.44 10.63
CA ILE A 50 -0.12 2.17 10.69
C ILE A 50 -0.49 1.76 12.11
N GLY A 51 -0.88 2.73 12.93
CA GLY A 51 -1.42 2.50 14.27
C GLY A 51 -2.91 2.17 14.29
N SER A 52 -3.64 2.36 13.19
CA SER A 52 -5.09 2.17 13.12
C SER A 52 -5.58 1.82 11.72
N ASP A 53 -6.74 1.17 11.64
CA ASP A 53 -7.34 0.77 10.35
C ASP A 53 -7.69 1.98 9.47
N ALA A 54 -8.07 3.10 10.08
CA ALA A 54 -8.28 4.37 9.38
C ALA A 54 -7.02 4.87 8.66
N GLN A 55 -5.83 4.69 9.26
CA GLN A 55 -4.56 5.06 8.61
C GLN A 55 -4.24 4.12 7.44
N LEU A 56 -4.56 2.83 7.57
CA LEU A 56 -4.40 1.88 6.46
C LEU A 56 -5.32 2.25 5.29
N GLN A 57 -6.59 2.55 5.57
CA GLN A 57 -7.56 3.01 4.59
C GLN A 57 -7.11 4.30 3.91
N ASP A 58 -6.53 5.23 4.66
CA ASP A 58 -5.98 6.47 4.11
C ASP A 58 -4.81 6.19 3.16
N PHE A 59 -3.83 5.39 3.60
CA PHE A 59 -2.72 4.93 2.76
C PHE A 59 -3.24 4.29 1.46
N MET A 60 -4.19 3.38 1.56
CA MET A 60 -4.76 2.70 0.38
C MET A 60 -5.45 3.67 -0.57
N LYS A 61 -6.24 4.63 -0.06
CA LYS A 61 -6.85 5.68 -0.88
C LYS A 61 -5.81 6.58 -1.50
N ARG A 62 -4.78 6.96 -0.74
CA ARG A 62 -3.70 7.86 -1.16
C ARG A 62 -2.83 7.27 -2.26
N TYR A 63 -2.72 5.95 -2.38
CA TYR A 63 -1.99 5.30 -3.48
C TYR A 63 -2.93 4.62 -4.49
N GLY A 64 -4.25 4.70 -4.28
CA GLY A 64 -5.26 4.02 -5.10
C GLY A 64 -5.06 2.50 -5.12
N ILE A 65 -4.66 1.93 -3.98
CA ILE A 65 -4.43 0.51 -3.76
C ILE A 65 -5.77 -0.15 -3.43
N ARG A 66 -6.05 -1.28 -4.07
CA ARG A 66 -7.21 -2.10 -3.72
C ARG A 66 -6.88 -3.07 -2.58
N GLU A 67 -7.90 -3.48 -1.83
CA GLU A 67 -7.75 -4.50 -0.77
C GLU A 67 -7.20 -5.82 -1.31
N ASP A 68 -7.51 -6.18 -2.56
CA ASP A 68 -6.99 -7.37 -3.22
C ASP A 68 -5.50 -7.27 -3.62
N GLU A 69 -4.96 -6.05 -3.73
CA GLU A 69 -3.55 -5.82 -4.07
C GLU A 69 -2.65 -5.77 -2.82
N LEU A 70 -3.21 -5.44 -1.66
CA LEU A 70 -2.48 -5.27 -0.42
C LEU A 70 -2.02 -6.61 0.16
N LYS A 71 -0.71 -6.86 0.15
CA LYS A 71 -0.11 -8.05 0.77
C LYS A 71 0.08 -7.85 2.27
N LYS A 72 -0.27 -8.84 3.09
CA LYS A 72 0.10 -8.86 4.51
C LYS A 72 1.36 -9.70 4.69
N ILE A 73 2.39 -9.10 5.28
CA ILE A 73 3.66 -9.76 5.61
C ILE A 73 3.88 -9.69 7.13
N TYR A 74 4.56 -10.69 7.69
CA TYR A 74 4.81 -10.83 9.12
C TYR A 74 6.31 -10.99 9.35
#